data_AF-F3GLY0-F1
#
_entry.id   AF-F3GLY0-F1
#
_cell.length_a   1.000
_cell.length_b   1.000
_cell.length_c   1.000
_cell.angle_alpha   90.00
_cell.angle_beta   90.00
_cell.angle_gamma   90.00
#
_symmetry.space_group_name_H-M   'P 1'
#
loop_
_entity.id
_entity.type
_entity.pdbx_description
1 polymer ?
#
loop_
_entity_poly.entity_id
_entity_poly.type
_entity_poly.pdbx_seq_one_letter_code
_entity_poly.pdbx_strand_id
1 'polypeptide(L)'
;QLGTSRYLIAEADESDASFLHLQPLVAVVTNIDADHMATYEGDFNKLKKTFVEFLHNLPFYGLAVMCIDDPVVREILPLVKRPTLTYGFSESADIRAINVRQDGMLTFFTVLRRDREPLDVSVNMPGNHNVLN
;
A
#
# COMPACT_ATOMS: atom_id res chain seq x y z
N GLN A 1 28.76 8.43 -3.94
CA GLN A 1 27.65 9.17 -4.59
C GLN A 1 26.37 8.43 -4.29
N LEU A 2 25.31 9.14 -3.93
CA LEU A 2 23.95 8.59 -3.81
C LEU A 2 23.23 8.75 -5.17
N GLY A 3 22.25 7.91 -5.47
CA GLY A 3 21.45 8.03 -6.71
C GLY A 3 22.02 7.34 -7.95
N THR A 4 23.00 6.44 -7.81
CA THR A 4 23.55 5.67 -8.94
C THR A 4 22.70 4.44 -9.31
N SER A 5 21.77 4.05 -8.42
CA SER A 5 20.81 2.97 -8.68
C SER A 5 19.75 3.42 -9.68
N ARG A 6 19.21 2.47 -10.46
CA ARG A 6 18.02 2.69 -11.29
C ARG A 6 16.74 2.86 -10.46
N TYR A 7 16.79 2.52 -9.18
CA TYR A 7 15.65 2.55 -8.27
C TYR A 7 15.90 3.55 -7.13
N LEU A 8 14.88 4.34 -6.86
CA LEU A 8 14.74 5.16 -5.67
C LEU A 8 13.48 4.69 -4.94
N ILE A 9 13.63 4.33 -3.67
CA ILE A 9 12.51 3.98 -2.77
C ILE A 9 12.44 5.12 -1.76
N ALA A 10 11.27 5.73 -1.63
CA ALA A 10 11.01 6.83 -0.72
C ALA A 10 9.65 6.62 -0.08
N GLU A 11 9.54 7.03 1.19
CA GLU A 11 8.28 7.25 1.86
C GLU A 11 7.58 8.48 1.27
N ALA A 12 6.26 8.45 1.21
CA ALA A 12 5.44 9.56 0.73
C ALA A 12 4.48 9.95 1.85
N ASP A 13 4.75 11.09 2.48
CA ASP A 13 3.99 11.63 3.61
C ASP A 13 2.92 12.59 3.08
N GLU A 14 1.65 12.32 3.36
CA GLU A 14 0.52 13.13 2.91
C GLU A 14 0.43 14.48 3.62
N SER A 15 1.18 14.70 4.70
CA SER A 15 1.29 16.01 5.34
C SER A 15 2.29 16.95 4.64
N ASP A 16 3.15 16.41 3.77
CA ASP A 16 4.14 17.17 3.02
C ASP A 16 3.52 17.87 1.81
N ALA A 17 3.81 19.16 1.63
CA ALA A 17 3.34 19.96 0.50
C ALA A 17 3.80 19.40 -0.87
N SER A 18 4.85 18.59 -0.89
CA SER A 18 5.41 17.94 -2.08
C SER A 18 4.82 16.56 -2.40
N PHE A 19 3.90 16.05 -1.58
CA PHE A 19 3.25 14.75 -1.79
C PHE A 19 2.70 14.58 -3.21
N LEU A 20 1.96 15.60 -3.69
CA LEU A 20 1.40 15.63 -5.04
C LEU A 20 2.41 15.95 -6.15
N HIS A 21 3.67 16.22 -5.83
CA HIS A 21 4.74 16.44 -6.81
C HIS A 21 5.59 15.20 -7.06
N LEU A 22 5.38 14.12 -6.30
CA LEU A 22 6.01 12.83 -6.57
C LEU A 22 5.51 12.26 -7.90
N GLN A 23 6.45 11.74 -8.70
CA GLN A 23 6.19 11.10 -9.99
C GLN A 23 6.71 9.65 -9.98
N PRO A 24 6.10 8.75 -9.18
CA PRO A 24 6.57 7.38 -9.06
C PRO A 24 6.19 6.53 -10.29
N LEU A 25 6.90 5.40 -10.47
CA LEU A 25 6.45 4.32 -11.34
C LEU A 25 5.53 3.34 -10.61
N VAL A 26 5.74 3.19 -9.30
CA VAL A 26 4.95 2.32 -8.41
C VAL A 26 4.65 3.09 -7.13
N ALA A 27 3.40 3.10 -6.70
CA ALA A 27 2.98 3.69 -5.43
C ALA A 27 2.29 2.62 -4.57
N VAL A 28 2.59 2.61 -3.27
CA VAL A 28 1.98 1.70 -2.30
C VAL A 28 1.13 2.53 -1.34
N VAL A 29 -0.11 2.10 -1.09
CA VAL A 29 -0.98 2.69 -0.06
C VAL A 29 -1.31 1.60 0.96
N THR A 30 -0.74 1.74 2.15
CA THR A 30 -0.82 0.76 3.24
C THR A 30 -2.11 0.92 4.07
N ASN A 31 -2.49 2.15 4.36
CA ASN A 31 -3.73 2.56 5.03
C ASN A 31 -3.97 4.05 4.78
N ILE A 32 -5.16 4.54 5.14
CA ILE A 32 -5.49 5.98 5.09
C ILE A 32 -6.20 6.34 6.40
N ASP A 33 -5.46 7.00 7.31
CA ASP A 33 -5.97 7.39 8.63
C ASP A 33 -6.14 8.92 8.76
N ALA A 34 -6.78 9.36 9.84
CA ALA A 34 -7.13 10.75 10.13
C ALA A 34 -6.04 11.52 10.89
N ASP A 35 -4.82 10.99 10.97
CA ASP A 35 -3.73 11.56 11.77
C ASP A 35 -3.33 12.98 11.33
N HIS A 36 -3.35 13.24 10.02
CA HIS A 36 -2.90 14.50 9.42
C HIS A 36 -4.05 15.41 8.95
N MET A 37 -5.23 15.29 9.56
CA MET A 37 -6.43 16.06 9.20
C MET A 37 -6.26 17.59 9.23
N ALA A 38 -5.35 18.11 10.07
CA ALA A 38 -5.05 19.54 10.13
C ALA A 38 -4.54 20.11 8.80
N THR A 39 -3.81 19.31 8.02
CA THR A 39 -3.31 19.69 6.68
C THR A 39 -4.46 19.84 5.68
N TYR A 40 -5.60 19.19 5.93
CA TYR A 40 -6.74 19.11 5.03
C TYR A 40 -7.96 19.89 5.55
N GLU A 41 -7.72 20.96 6.32
CA GLU A 41 -8.76 21.79 6.94
C GLU A 41 -9.76 20.99 7.82
N GLY A 42 -9.34 19.83 8.33
CA GLY A 42 -10.20 18.94 9.11
C GLY A 42 -11.24 18.15 8.28
N ASP A 43 -11.08 18.06 6.96
CA ASP A 43 -11.98 17.30 6.09
C ASP A 43 -11.34 16.00 5.56
N PHE A 44 -11.82 14.87 6.05
CA PHE A 44 -11.33 13.55 5.67
C PHE A 44 -11.62 13.23 4.20
N ASN A 45 -12.67 13.81 3.62
CA ASN A 45 -12.95 13.64 2.20
C ASN A 45 -11.93 14.37 1.32
N LYS A 46 -11.34 15.49 1.80
CA LYS A 46 -10.22 16.13 1.11
C LYS A 46 -9.01 15.22 1.14
N LEU A 47 -8.67 14.66 2.31
CA LEU A 47 -7.57 13.69 2.44
C LEU A 47 -7.74 12.49 1.50
N LYS A 48 -8.92 11.85 1.47
CA LYS A 48 -9.23 10.76 0.52
C LYS A 48 -9.04 11.17 -0.94
N LYS A 49 -9.47 12.37 -1.33
CA LYS A 49 -9.28 12.89 -2.69
C LYS A 49 -7.80 13.10 -3.00
N THR A 50 -7.01 13.60 -2.05
CA THR A 50 -5.57 13.77 -2.22
C THR A 50 -4.86 12.44 -2.51
N PHE A 51 -5.24 11.35 -1.85
CA PHE A 51 -4.71 10.02 -2.18
C PHE A 51 -5.07 9.58 -3.61
N VAL A 52 -6.29 9.85 -4.07
CA VAL A 52 -6.71 9.57 -5.45
C VAL A 52 -5.88 10.41 -6.45
N GLU A 53 -5.67 11.69 -6.17
CA GLU A 53 -4.84 12.59 -6.99
C GLU A 53 -3.38 12.13 -7.04
N PHE A 54 -2.81 11.76 -5.88
CA PHE A 54 -1.47 11.18 -5.80
C PHE A 54 -1.34 9.91 -6.65
N LEU A 55 -2.30 8.98 -6.55
CA LEU A 55 -2.30 7.78 -7.39
C LEU A 55 -2.48 8.09 -8.88
N HIS A 56 -3.10 9.21 -9.24
CA HIS A 56 -3.22 9.65 -10.64
C HIS A 56 -1.92 10.27 -11.18
N ASN A 57 -0.94 10.61 -10.35
CA ASN A 57 0.41 10.96 -10.81
C ASN A 57 1.17 9.78 -11.41
N LEU A 58 0.77 8.54 -11.11
CA LEU A 58 1.32 7.38 -11.79
C LEU A 58 1.10 7.50 -13.30
N PRO A 59 2.08 7.13 -14.15
CA PRO A 59 1.82 6.96 -15.57
C PRO A 59 0.80 5.85 -15.81
N PHE A 60 0.19 5.79 -17.00
CA PHE A 60 -0.81 4.76 -17.33
C PHE A 60 -0.25 3.32 -17.25
N TYR A 61 1.07 3.17 -17.38
CA TYR A 61 1.81 1.91 -17.25
C TYR A 61 2.45 1.73 -15.86
N GLY A 62 2.19 2.64 -14.92
CA GLY A 62 2.59 2.52 -13.52
C GLY A 62 1.72 1.51 -12.77
N LEU A 63 2.02 1.31 -11.49
CA LEU A 63 1.29 0.36 -10.64
C LEU A 63 0.90 0.98 -9.30
N ALA A 64 -0.39 0.90 -8.96
CA ALA A 64 -0.89 1.16 -7.62
C ALA A 64 -0.97 -0.15 -6.84
N VAL A 65 -0.28 -0.25 -5.71
CA VAL A 65 -0.36 -1.39 -4.79
C VAL A 65 -1.19 -0.97 -3.59
N MET A 66 -2.33 -1.61 -3.38
CA MET A 66 -3.36 -1.11 -2.45
C MET A 66 -3.75 -2.16 -1.41
N CYS A 67 -3.62 -1.82 -0.13
CA CYS A 67 -4.05 -2.65 0.99
C CYS A 67 -5.57 -2.59 1.14
N ILE A 68 -6.30 -3.62 0.70
CA ILE A 68 -7.78 -3.58 0.75
C ILE A 68 -8.35 -4.05 2.08
N ASP A 69 -7.50 -4.39 3.04
CA ASP A 69 -7.91 -4.63 4.43
C ASP A 69 -8.25 -3.31 5.13
N ASP A 70 -7.66 -2.20 4.67
CA ASP A 70 -8.07 -0.86 5.07
C ASP A 70 -9.40 -0.49 4.38
N PRO A 71 -10.44 -0.09 5.14
CA PRO A 71 -11.75 0.20 4.59
C PRO A 71 -11.78 1.46 3.71
N VAL A 72 -10.90 2.43 3.97
CA VAL A 72 -10.82 3.70 3.23
C VAL A 72 -10.07 3.49 1.92
N VAL A 73 -8.98 2.74 1.93
CA VAL A 73 -8.28 2.29 0.71
C VAL A 73 -9.23 1.51 -0.19
N ARG A 74 -10.02 0.60 0.40
CA ARG A 74 -11.07 -0.14 -0.32
C ARG A 74 -12.16 0.80 -0.86
N GLU A 75 -12.55 1.84 -0.13
CA GLU A 75 -13.53 2.85 -0.55
C GLU A 75 -13.07 3.61 -1.80
N ILE A 76 -11.80 4.04 -1.84
CA ILE A 76 -11.26 4.84 -2.96
C ILE A 76 -10.84 3.99 -4.17
N LEU A 77 -10.65 2.67 -4.01
CA LEU A 77 -10.21 1.75 -5.05
C LEU A 77 -10.93 1.93 -6.41
N PRO A 78 -12.27 2.09 -6.49
CA PRO A 78 -12.98 2.27 -7.76
C PRO A 78 -12.67 3.61 -8.46
N LEU A 79 -12.10 4.58 -7.75
CA LEU A 79 -11.73 5.91 -8.29
C LEU A 79 -10.33 5.91 -8.93
N VAL A 80 -9.53 4.87 -8.68
CA VAL A 80 -8.16 4.75 -9.18
C VAL A 80 -8.18 4.21 -10.61
N LYS A 81 -7.91 5.09 -11.59
CA LYS A 81 -7.89 4.75 -13.03
C LYS A 81 -6.47 4.40 -13.50
N ARG A 82 -5.81 3.49 -12.79
CA ARG A 82 -4.45 3.01 -13.07
C ARG A 82 -4.43 1.48 -12.91
N PRO A 83 -3.42 0.78 -13.48
CA PRO A 83 -3.21 -0.61 -13.13
C PRO A 83 -3.04 -0.75 -11.61
N THR A 84 -3.84 -1.62 -11.01
CA THR A 84 -3.89 -1.80 -9.57
C THR A 84 -3.66 -3.26 -9.21
N LEU A 85 -2.90 -3.49 -8.15
CA LEU A 85 -2.69 -4.78 -7.53
C LEU A 85 -3.08 -4.68 -6.06
N THR A 86 -4.07 -5.46 -5.64
CA THR A 86 -4.57 -5.44 -4.27
C THR A 86 -3.87 -6.48 -3.41
N TYR A 87 -3.63 -6.13 -2.14
CA TYR A 87 -3.07 -7.06 -1.17
C TYR A 87 -3.80 -6.98 0.18
N GLY A 88 -3.70 -8.04 0.98
CA GLY A 88 -4.25 -8.11 2.33
C GLY A 88 -4.57 -9.54 2.76
N PHE A 89 -5.24 -9.69 3.91
CA PHE A 89 -5.84 -10.93 4.37
C PHE A 89 -7.20 -11.19 3.70
N SER A 90 -7.84 -10.14 3.17
CA SER A 90 -9.15 -10.24 2.51
C SER A 90 -9.17 -11.27 1.38
N GLU A 91 -10.25 -12.04 1.28
CA GLU A 91 -10.39 -13.07 0.26
C GLU A 91 -10.42 -12.53 -1.18
N SER A 92 -10.82 -11.26 -1.32
CA SER A 92 -10.90 -10.56 -2.60
C SER A 92 -9.59 -9.89 -3.03
N ALA A 93 -8.51 -10.01 -2.26
CA ALA A 93 -7.21 -9.44 -2.63
C ALA A 93 -6.47 -10.31 -3.66
N ASP A 94 -5.73 -9.68 -4.58
CA ASP A 94 -4.93 -10.37 -5.60
C ASP A 94 -3.72 -11.11 -4.99
N ILE A 95 -3.13 -10.53 -3.95
CA ILE A 95 -2.06 -11.11 -3.14
C ILE A 95 -2.55 -11.28 -1.71
N ARG A 96 -2.46 -12.50 -1.18
CA ARG A 96 -3.00 -12.85 0.14
C ARG A 96 -2.00 -13.53 1.03
N ALA A 97 -2.04 -13.23 2.31
CA ALA A 97 -1.40 -14.04 3.35
C ALA A 97 -2.42 -14.98 3.99
N ILE A 98 -2.09 -16.27 4.06
CA ILE A 98 -2.88 -17.30 4.75
C ILE A 98 -2.00 -18.09 5.71
N ASN A 99 -2.61 -18.94 6.55
CA ASN A 99 -1.90 -19.82 7.50
C ASN A 99 -0.90 -19.07 8.40
N VAL A 100 -1.26 -17.84 8.80
CA VAL A 100 -0.41 -17.01 9.65
C VAL A 100 -0.22 -17.72 10.99
N ARG A 101 1.03 -17.95 11.36
CA ARG A 101 1.42 -18.53 12.64
C ARG A 101 2.64 -17.82 13.17
N GLN A 102 2.77 -17.77 14.49
CA GLN A 102 3.88 -17.11 15.16
C GLN A 102 4.66 -18.13 16.00
N ASP A 103 5.98 -18.04 15.96
CA ASP A 103 6.91 -18.80 16.79
C ASP A 103 7.97 -17.82 17.36
N GLY A 104 7.75 -17.41 18.61
CA GLY A 104 8.53 -16.33 19.23
C GLY A 104 8.40 -15.01 18.46
N MET A 105 9.52 -14.51 17.94
CA MET A 105 9.57 -13.28 17.13
C MET A 105 9.37 -13.53 15.64
N LEU A 106 9.38 -14.79 15.20
CA LEU A 106 9.18 -15.15 13.80
C LEU A 106 7.70 -15.33 13.52
N THR A 107 7.22 -14.62 12.52
CA THR A 107 5.88 -14.80 11.95
C THR A 107 6.02 -15.52 10.61
N PHE A 108 5.34 -16.64 10.45
CA PHE A 108 5.30 -17.44 9.22
C PHE A 108 3.92 -17.31 8.58
N PHE A 109 3.88 -17.29 7.25
CA PHE A 109 2.63 -17.24 6.48
C PHE A 109 2.88 -17.75 5.06
N THR A 110 1.81 -18.19 4.40
CA THR A 110 1.85 -18.59 2.99
C THR A 110 1.28 -17.45 2.15
N VAL A 111 2.06 -16.96 1.18
CA VAL A 111 1.65 -15.94 0.21
C VAL A 111 1.02 -16.60 -1.01
N LEU A 112 -0.25 -16.30 -1.25
CA LEU A 112 -0.96 -16.66 -2.46
C LEU A 112 -0.84 -15.52 -3.48
N ARG A 113 -0.52 -15.87 -4.73
CA ARG A 113 -0.45 -14.93 -5.86
C ARG A 113 -1.15 -15.56 -7.04
N ARG A 114 -1.84 -14.74 -7.83
CA ARG A 114 -2.49 -15.19 -9.05
C ARG A 114 -1.51 -15.93 -9.97
N ASP A 115 -1.93 -17.09 -10.48
CA ASP A 115 -1.19 -17.94 -11.43
C ASP A 115 0.21 -18.37 -10.94
N ARG A 116 0.41 -18.50 -9.62
CA ARG A 116 1.66 -18.97 -9.01
C ARG A 116 1.38 -19.95 -7.88
N GLU A 117 2.32 -20.86 -7.67
CA GLU A 117 2.30 -21.76 -6.51
C GLU A 117 2.35 -20.95 -5.19
N PRO A 118 1.64 -21.43 -4.14
CA PRO A 118 1.75 -20.89 -2.80
C PRO A 118 3.22 -20.82 -2.34
N LEU A 119 3.59 -19.71 -1.69
CA LEU A 119 4.96 -19.47 -1.22
C LEU A 119 4.98 -19.29 0.29
N ASP A 120 5.66 -20.18 1.01
CA ASP A 120 5.88 -20.00 2.44
C ASP A 120 6.97 -18.96 2.69
N VAL A 121 6.67 -17.99 3.55
CA VAL A 121 7.52 -16.85 3.90
C VAL A 121 7.56 -16.70 5.43
N SER A 122 8.64 -16.12 5.93
CA SER A 122 8.77 -15.73 7.33
C SER A 122 9.35 -14.34 7.48
N VAL A 123 8.87 -13.58 8.47
CA VAL A 123 9.40 -12.29 8.89
C VAL A 123 9.79 -12.34 10.37
N ASN A 124 10.91 -11.73 10.75
CA ASN A 124 11.38 -11.70 12.15
C ASN A 124 10.77 -10.53 12.94
N MET A 125 9.47 -10.32 12.78
CA MET A 125 8.70 -9.31 13.49
C MET A 125 7.30 -9.86 13.80
N PRO A 126 6.76 -9.65 15.01
CA PRO A 126 5.42 -10.10 15.37
C PRO A 126 4.33 -9.19 14.82
N GLY A 127 3.13 -9.73 14.61
CA GLY A 127 1.92 -8.95 14.35
C GLY A 127 1.52 -8.83 12.88
N ASN A 128 0.21 -8.72 12.66
CA ASN A 128 -0.41 -8.73 11.33
C ASN A 128 0.04 -7.57 10.44
N HIS A 129 0.32 -6.40 11.00
CA HIS A 129 0.84 -5.26 10.23
C HIS A 129 2.19 -5.57 9.58
N ASN A 130 3.05 -6.38 10.22
CA ASN A 130 4.33 -6.81 9.64
C ASN A 130 4.17 -7.91 8.58
N VAL A 131 3.01 -8.56 8.50
CA VAL A 131 2.67 -9.47 7.40
C VAL A 131 2.09 -8.69 6.22
N LEU A 132 1.47 -7.53 6.47
CA LEU A 132 0.98 -6.62 5.44
C LEU A 132 2.11 -5.78 4.80
N ASN A 133 3.19 -5.50 5.54
CA ASN A 133 4.39 -4.84 5.04
C ASN A 133 5.26 -5.77 4.19
#